data_AF-A0A259IBM2-F1
#
_entry.id   AF-A0A259IBM2-F1
#
_cell.length_a   1.000
_cell.length_b   1.000
_cell.length_c   1.000
_cell.angle_alpha   90.00
_cell.angle_beta   90.00
_cell.angle_gamma   90.00
#
_symmetry.space_group_name_H-M   'P 1'
#
loop_
_entity.id
_entity.type
_entity.pdbx_description
1 polymer ?
#
loop_
_entity_poly.entity_id
_entity_poly.type
_entity_poly.pdbx_seq_one_letter_code
_entity_poly.pdbx_strand_id
1 'polypeptide(L)'
;MWELFISAFITLFVVIDPPGCAPIYAGLTANATAKQAFSMALRACLIATGILLVFALFGEDLLGALHIELDSFRIAGGIMLFLIALDMVFEKRTERREERAEKVRTAQPQVEDVSVFPM
;
A
#
# COMPACT_ATOMS: atom_id res chain seq x y z
N MET A 1 -17.68 19.39 15.01
CA MET A 1 -17.87 18.86 13.63
C MET A 1 -16.66 19.15 12.74
N TRP A 2 -16.17 20.40 12.68
CA TRP A 2 -14.95 20.76 11.93
C TRP A 2 -13.68 20.05 12.41
N GLU A 3 -13.46 19.91 13.71
CA GLU A 3 -12.29 19.19 14.24
C GLU A 3 -12.26 17.71 13.84
N LEU A 4 -13.42 17.04 13.91
CA LEU A 4 -13.56 15.65 13.50
C LEU A 4 -13.25 15.50 12.00
N PHE A 5 -13.75 16.41 11.17
CA PHE A 5 -13.47 16.42 9.74
C PHE A 5 -11.98 16.61 9.45
N ILE A 6 -11.34 17.60 10.08
CA ILE A 6 -9.92 17.89 9.87
C ILE A 6 -9.06 16.70 10.34
N SER A 7 -9.38 16.13 11.51
CA SER A 7 -8.67 14.96 12.04
C SER A 7 -8.79 13.76 11.08
N ALA A 8 -10.01 13.42 10.66
CA ALA A 8 -10.23 12.30 9.73
C ALA A 8 -9.55 12.54 8.36
N PHE A 9 -9.58 13.78 7.86
CA PHE A 9 -8.93 14.14 6.60
C PHE A 9 -7.41 13.99 6.68
N ILE A 10 -6.78 14.45 7.77
CA ILE A 10 -5.35 14.26 8.00
C ILE A 10 -5.01 12.77 8.14
N THR A 11 -5.78 12.02 8.93
CA THR A 11 -5.57 10.58 9.09
C THR A 11 -5.64 9.85 7.76
N LEU A 12 -6.59 10.18 6.89
CA LEU A 12 -6.69 9.59 5.55
C LEU A 12 -5.42 9.84 4.73
N PHE A 13 -4.90 11.06 4.72
CA PHE A 13 -3.66 11.40 3.99
C PHE A 13 -2.45 10.65 4.53
N VAL A 14 -2.32 10.54 5.85
CA VAL A 14 -1.24 9.79 6.50
C VAL A 14 -1.33 8.31 6.19
N VAL A 15 -2.53 7.74 6.17
CA VAL A 15 -2.76 6.31 5.89
C VAL A 15 -2.51 5.96 4.43
N ILE A 16 -2.89 6.82 3.48
CA ILE A 16 -2.67 6.58 2.04
C ILE A 16 -1.19 6.80 1.66
N ASP A 17 -0.49 7.68 2.36
CA ASP A 17 0.87 8.12 2.05
C ASP A 17 1.09 8.52 0.57
N PRO A 18 0.34 9.53 0.03
CA PRO A 18 0.57 10.01 -1.33
C PRO A 18 2.02 10.47 -1.60
N PRO A 19 2.69 11.21 -0.69
CA PRO A 19 4.07 11.65 -0.90
C PRO A 19 5.08 10.50 -1.03
N GLY A 20 4.92 9.41 -0.28
CA GLY A 20 5.78 8.22 -0.41
C GLY A 20 5.45 7.40 -1.66
N CYS A 21 4.17 7.23 -1.97
CA CYS A 21 3.72 6.41 -3.11
C CYS A 21 4.01 7.05 -4.47
N ALA A 22 3.90 8.38 -4.59
CA ALA A 22 4.06 9.10 -5.86
C ALA A 22 5.43 8.86 -6.56
N PRO A 23 6.59 9.05 -5.91
CA PRO A 23 7.89 8.80 -6.53
C PRO A 23 8.14 7.31 -6.82
N ILE A 24 7.62 6.40 -5.98
CA ILE A 24 7.71 4.96 -6.22
C ILE A 24 6.95 4.60 -7.50
N TYR A 25 5.71 5.08 -7.63
CA TYR A 25 4.89 4.86 -8.81
C TYR A 25 5.52 5.46 -10.08
N ALA A 26 6.05 6.68 -9.98
CA ALA A 26 6.75 7.33 -11.10
C ALA A 26 7.97 6.53 -11.55
N GLY A 27 8.75 5.96 -10.61
CA GLY A 27 9.88 5.09 -10.93
C GLY A 27 9.47 3.78 -11.59
N LEU A 28 8.41 3.14 -11.09
CA LEU A 28 7.90 1.87 -11.63
C LEU A 28 7.25 2.01 -13.00
N THR A 29 6.67 3.16 -13.31
CA THR A 29 5.99 3.43 -14.58
C THR A 29 6.85 4.20 -15.60
N ALA A 30 8.13 4.47 -15.30
CA ALA A 30 9.02 5.25 -16.15
C ALA A 30 9.20 4.70 -17.58
N ASN A 31 9.08 3.37 -17.77
CA ASN A 31 9.18 2.71 -19.07
C ASN A 31 7.82 2.41 -19.73
N ALA A 32 6.71 2.81 -19.10
CA ALA A 32 5.36 2.57 -19.60
C ALA A 32 4.86 3.75 -20.43
N THR A 33 4.01 3.48 -21.43
CA THR A 33 3.30 4.56 -22.13
C THR A 33 2.27 5.23 -21.21
N ALA A 34 1.92 6.49 -21.48
CA ALA A 34 0.91 7.23 -20.70
C ALA A 34 -0.43 6.48 -20.59
N LYS A 35 -0.84 5.76 -21.65
CA LYS A 35 -2.06 4.92 -21.64
C LYS A 35 -1.93 3.72 -20.71
N GLN A 36 -0.77 3.06 -20.70
CA GLN A 36 -0.50 1.93 -19.79
C GLN A 36 -0.44 2.38 -18.34
N ALA A 37 0.27 3.48 -18.06
CA ALA A 37 0.34 4.07 -16.73
C ALA A 37 -1.05 4.47 -16.22
N PHE A 38 -1.90 5.09 -17.03
CA PHE A 38 -3.25 5.43 -16.62
C PHE A 38 -4.12 4.18 -16.36
N SER A 39 -4.01 3.16 -17.21
CA SER A 39 -4.73 1.89 -17.03
C SER A 39 -4.35 1.19 -15.73
N MET A 40 -3.05 1.15 -15.39
CA MET A 40 -2.56 0.56 -14.13
C MET A 40 -3.05 1.33 -12.91
N ALA A 41 -3.02 2.68 -12.95
CA ALA A 41 -3.55 3.51 -11.87
C ALA A 41 -5.06 3.25 -11.66
N LEU A 42 -5.85 3.18 -12.73
CA LEU A 42 -7.29 2.92 -12.64
C LEU A 42 -7.57 1.54 -12.03
N ARG A 43 -6.83 0.51 -12.46
CA ARG A 43 -6.94 -0.84 -11.89
C ARG A 43 -6.59 -0.85 -10.40
N ALA A 44 -5.49 -0.22 -10.02
CA ALA A 44 -5.07 -0.09 -8.62
C ALA A 44 -6.18 0.59 -7.77
N CYS A 45 -6.74 1.70 -8.27
CA CYS A 45 -7.85 2.38 -7.60
C CYS A 45 -9.08 1.46 -7.44
N LEU A 46 -9.49 0.74 -8.49
CA LEU A 46 -10.65 -0.16 -8.43
C LEU A 46 -10.44 -1.30 -7.43
N ILE A 47 -9.23 -1.89 -7.40
CA ILE A 47 -8.87 -2.94 -6.45
C ILE A 47 -8.90 -2.39 -5.01
N ALA A 48 -8.24 -1.25 -4.78
CA ALA A 48 -8.22 -0.60 -3.47
C ALA A 48 -9.63 -0.22 -3.00
N THR A 49 -10.46 0.37 -3.86
CA THR A 49 -11.86 0.67 -3.57
C THR A 49 -12.64 -0.59 -3.24
N GLY A 50 -12.46 -1.68 -3.98
CA GLY A 50 -13.11 -2.97 -3.70
C GLY A 50 -12.75 -3.49 -2.30
N ILE A 51 -11.46 -3.51 -1.96
CA ILE A 51 -10.99 -3.93 -0.64
C ILE A 51 -11.57 -3.02 0.47
N LEU A 52 -11.49 -1.70 0.29
CA LEU A 52 -12.02 -0.74 1.25
C LEU A 52 -13.52 -0.87 1.45
N LEU A 53 -14.30 -1.09 0.38
CA LEU A 53 -15.74 -1.30 0.48
C LEU A 53 -16.07 -2.58 1.22
N VAL A 54 -15.34 -3.67 0.97
CA VAL A 54 -15.53 -4.93 1.70
C VAL A 54 -15.26 -4.73 3.20
N PHE A 55 -14.15 -4.09 3.57
CA PHE A 55 -13.86 -3.81 4.98
C PHE A 55 -14.82 -2.78 5.60
N ALA A 56 -15.30 -1.80 4.83
CA ALA A 56 -16.27 -0.82 5.32
C ALA A 56 -17.64 -1.45 5.61
N LEU A 57 -18.06 -2.45 4.82
CA LEU A 57 -19.34 -3.11 4.97
C LEU A 57 -19.30 -4.30 5.95
N PHE A 58 -18.20 -5.06 5.95
CA PHE A 58 -18.09 -6.33 6.68
C PHE A 58 -16.96 -6.38 7.71
N GLY A 59 -16.16 -5.31 7.84
CA GLY A 59 -14.97 -5.33 8.70
C GLY A 59 -15.29 -5.52 10.18
N GLU A 60 -16.32 -4.86 10.69
CA GLU A 60 -16.74 -5.02 12.09
C GLU A 60 -17.28 -6.42 12.36
N ASP A 61 -18.14 -6.95 11.47
CA ASP A 61 -18.66 -8.33 11.58
C ASP A 61 -17.55 -9.38 11.51
N LEU A 62 -16.56 -9.18 10.64
CA LEU A 62 -15.41 -10.07 10.49
C LEU A 62 -14.55 -10.10 11.77
N LEU A 63 -14.29 -8.92 12.34
CA LEU A 63 -13.55 -8.81 13.60
C LEU A 63 -14.35 -9.38 14.78
N GLY A 64 -15.66 -9.13 14.81
CA GLY A 64 -16.58 -9.66 15.81
C GLY A 64 -16.64 -11.20 15.79
N ALA A 65 -16.64 -11.82 14.60
CA ALA A 65 -16.56 -13.27 14.48
C ALA A 65 -15.27 -13.86 15.09
N LEU A 66 -14.17 -13.10 15.07
CA LEU A 66 -12.90 -13.45 15.69
C LEU A 66 -12.82 -13.06 17.17
N HIS A 67 -13.89 -12.48 17.74
CA HIS A 67 -13.92 -11.89 19.09
C HIS A 67 -12.84 -10.81 19.28
N ILE A 68 -12.55 -10.04 18.23
CA ILE A 68 -11.59 -8.94 18.24
C ILE A 68 -12.34 -7.61 18.24
N GLU A 69 -12.01 -6.74 19.18
CA GLU A 69 -12.50 -5.36 19.19
C GLU A 69 -11.77 -4.50 18.15
N LEU A 70 -12.48 -3.52 17.57
CA LEU A 70 -11.91 -2.61 16.58
C LEU A 70 -10.68 -1.86 17.15
N ASP A 71 -10.71 -1.47 18.43
CA ASP A 71 -9.59 -0.81 19.08
C ASP A 71 -8.37 -1.72 19.23
N SER A 72 -8.59 -3.01 19.53
CA SER A 72 -7.51 -4.02 19.55
C SER A 72 -6.87 -4.19 18.17
N PHE A 73 -7.68 -4.23 17.11
CA PHE A 73 -7.19 -4.30 15.73
C PHE A 73 -6.36 -3.06 15.36
N ARG A 74 -6.81 -1.86 15.74
CA ARG A 74 -6.08 -0.60 15.52
C ARG A 74 -4.74 -0.59 16.25
N ILE A 75 -4.67 -1.07 17.49
CA ILE A 75 -3.42 -1.18 18.24
C ILE A 75 -2.46 -2.16 17.55
N ALA A 76 -2.94 -3.35 17.17
CA ALA A 76 -2.12 -4.36 16.49
C ALA A 76 -1.59 -3.85 15.14
N GLY A 77 -2.44 -3.20 14.34
CA GLY A 77 -2.04 -2.56 13.08
C GLY A 77 -0.99 -1.47 13.30
N GLY A 78 -1.14 -0.64 14.33
CA GLY A 78 -0.16 0.38 14.71
C GLY A 78 1.19 -0.23 15.10
N ILE A 79 1.20 -1.29 15.90
CA ILE A 79 2.43 -2.03 16.26
C ILE A 79 3.08 -2.64 15.01
N MET A 80 2.28 -3.24 14.12
CA MET A 80 2.80 -3.83 12.88
C MET A 80 3.47 -2.77 11.98
N LEU A 81 2.82 -1.61 11.79
CA LEU A 81 3.39 -0.50 11.02
C LEU A 81 4.67 0.04 11.68
N PHE A 82 4.69 0.14 13.01
CA PHE A 82 5.89 0.54 13.74
C PHE A 82 7.05 -0.44 13.54
N LEU A 83 6.78 -1.75 13.60
CA LEU A 83 7.79 -2.78 13.35
C LEU A 83 8.30 -2.75 11.91
N ILE A 84 7.42 -2.58 10.92
CA ILE A 84 7.81 -2.41 9.51
C ILE A 84 8.70 -1.17 9.35
N ALA A 85 8.33 -0.05 9.96
CA ALA A 85 9.12 1.17 9.91
C ALA A 85 10.50 0.99 10.58
N LEU A 86 10.57 0.30 11.72
CA LEU A 86 11.85 -0.04 12.36
C LEU A 86 12.69 -0.94 11.47
N ASP A 87 12.11 -1.98 10.86
CA ASP A 87 12.82 -2.88 9.94
C ASP A 87 13.36 -2.14 8.71
N MET A 88 12.62 -1.14 8.22
CA MET A 88 13.08 -0.24 7.14
C MET A 88 14.25 0.65 7.59
N VAL A 89 14.23 1.19 8.81
CA VAL A 89 15.32 2.03 9.35
C VAL A 89 16.57 1.20 9.64
N PHE A 90 16.42 -0.03 10.13
CA PHE A 90 17.53 -0.92 10.48
C PHE A 90 18.04 -1.79 9.33
N GLU A 91 17.69 -1.41 8.10
CA GLU A 91 18.37 -1.82 6.86
C GLU A 91 18.62 -3.34 6.72
N LYS A 92 17.62 -4.18 7.01
CA LYS A 92 17.58 -5.57 6.50
C LYS A 92 17.12 -5.65 5.03
N ARG A 93 16.95 -4.51 4.36
CA ARG A 93 16.45 -4.42 2.97
C ARG A 93 17.54 -4.45 1.90
N THR A 94 18.83 -4.36 2.24
CA THR A 94 19.90 -4.35 1.22
C THR A 94 20.08 -5.73 0.57
N GLU A 95 19.98 -6.83 1.33
CA GLU A 95 20.18 -8.19 0.77
C GLU A 95 19.04 -8.65 -0.16
N ARG A 96 17.77 -8.34 0.15
CA ARG A 96 16.62 -8.81 -0.65
C ARG A 96 16.38 -8.02 -1.95
N ARG A 97 16.85 -6.78 -2.00
CA ARG A 97 16.66 -5.90 -3.17
C ARG A 97 17.72 -6.17 -4.24
N GLU A 98 18.94 -6.52 -3.83
CA GLU A 98 20.03 -6.91 -4.75
C GLU A 98 19.74 -8.25 -5.45
N GLU A 99 19.32 -9.30 -4.72
CA GLU A 99 18.98 -10.60 -5.33
C GLU A 99 17.83 -10.52 -6.35
N ARG A 100 16.87 -9.61 -6.15
CA ARG A 100 15.72 -9.43 -7.05
C ARG A 100 16.10 -8.60 -8.27
N ALA A 101 16.93 -7.57 -8.10
CA ALA A 101 17.45 -6.77 -9.22
C ALA A 101 18.38 -7.59 -10.15
N GLU A 102 19.12 -8.55 -9.61
CA GLU A 102 19.96 -9.45 -10.40
C GLU A 102 19.15 -10.48 -11.22
N LYS A 103 18.03 -10.98 -10.67
CA LYS A 103 17.09 -11.85 -11.40
C LYS A 103 16.29 -11.13 -12.49
N VAL A 104 16.11 -9.81 -12.39
CA VAL A 104 15.38 -9.00 -13.38
C VAL A 104 16.26 -8.62 -14.59
N ARG A 105 17.60 -8.55 -14.44
CA ARG A 105 18.52 -8.29 -15.56
C ARG A 105 18.57 -9.41 -16.62
N THR A 106 18.06 -10.59 -16.31
CA THR A 106 18.14 -11.79 -17.17
C THR A 106 16.85 -12.11 -17.94
N ALA A 107 15.73 -11.44 -17.66
CA ALA A 107 14.45 -11.64 -18.36
C ALA A 107 14.10 -10.42 -19.25
N GLN A 108 13.52 -10.68 -20.41
CA GLN A 108 13.25 -9.73 -21.50
C GLN A 108 12.48 -8.47 -21.07
N PRO A 109 12.59 -7.35 -21.82
CA PRO A 109 11.95 -6.06 -21.49
C PRO A 109 10.44 -6.12 -21.72
N GLN A 110 9.72 -6.73 -20.78
CA GLN A 110 8.27 -6.63 -20.66
C GLN A 110 7.93 -5.63 -19.56
N VAL A 111 7.08 -4.67 -19.88
CA VAL A 111 6.50 -3.75 -18.90
C VAL A 111 5.66 -4.59 -17.93
N GLU A 112 6.16 -4.74 -16.70
CA GLU A 112 5.48 -5.51 -15.66
C GLU A 112 4.26 -4.75 -15.14
N ASP A 113 3.13 -5.43 -14.96
CA ASP A 113 1.90 -4.80 -14.46
C ASP A 113 2.06 -4.46 -12.97
N VAL A 114 2.17 -3.18 -12.67
CA VAL A 114 2.36 -2.66 -11.30
C VAL A 114 1.04 -2.25 -10.63
N SER A 115 -0.11 -2.71 -11.13
CA SER A 115 -1.42 -2.44 -10.53
C SER A 115 -1.55 -3.01 -9.11
N VAL A 116 -0.83 -4.09 -8.79
CA VAL A 116 -0.72 -4.67 -7.45
C VAL A 116 0.74 -4.92 -7.13
N PHE A 117 1.36 -4.00 -6.39
CA PHE A 117 2.77 -4.08 -6.04
C PHE A 117 2.95 -4.52 -4.58
N PRO A 118 3.67 -5.62 -4.29
CA PRO A 118 3.98 -6.00 -2.92
C PRO A 118 5.12 -5.12 -2.38
N MET A 119 4.80 -4.20 -1.46
CA MET A 119 5.79 -3.35 -0.74
C MET A 119 6.34 -3.99 0.52
#